data_AF-A0A645GDU8-F1
#
_entry.id   AF-A0A645GDU8-F1
#
_cell.length_a   1.000
_cell.length_b   1.000
_cell.length_c   1.000
_cell.angle_alpha   90.00
_cell.angle_beta   90.00
_cell.angle_gamma   90.00
#
_symmetry.space_group_name_H-M   'P 1'
#
loop_
_entity.id
_entity.type
_entity.pdbx_description
1 polymer ?
#
loop_
_entity_poly.entity_id
_entity_poly.type
_entity_poly.pdbx_seq_one_letter_code
_entity_poly.pdbx_strand_id
1 'polypeptide(L)'
;MVTLANYGRHGGDNVIAPWGAGCHSIGIMPLQEGRSEKPRAVIGLTDVSARKQVDKDILSFSVPYSMFLEMESHVPESFLAREEWLKVKERI
;
A
#
# COMPACT_ATOMS: atom_id res chain seq x y z
N MET A 1 -4.26 2.87 -4.65
CA MET A 1 -3.54 1.78 -3.94
C MET A 1 -4.23 1.38 -2.64
N VAL A 2 -4.50 2.31 -1.72
CA VAL A 2 -5.27 2.04 -0.48
C VAL A 2 -6.63 1.41 -0.76
N THR A 3 -7.35 1.91 -1.77
CA THR A 3 -8.64 1.35 -2.19
C THR A 3 -8.55 -0.10 -2.62
N LEU A 4 -7.54 -0.47 -3.41
CA LEU A 4 -7.37 -1.85 -3.88
C LEU A 4 -6.96 -2.79 -2.74
N ALA A 5 -6.09 -2.33 -1.85
CA ALA A 5 -5.67 -3.08 -0.65
C ALA A 5 -6.85 -3.42 0.29
N ASN A 6 -7.93 -2.63 0.25
CA ASN A 6 -9.13 -2.86 1.05
C ASN A 6 -10.29 -3.49 0.25
N TYR A 7 -10.19 -3.61 -1.07
CA TYR A 7 -11.33 -3.95 -1.94
C TYR A 7 -11.97 -5.30 -1.56
N GLY A 8 -11.15 -6.34 -1.36
CA GLY A 8 -11.60 -7.69 -1.01
C GLY A 8 -11.57 -8.00 0.48
N ARG A 9 -11.38 -6.99 1.35
CA ARG A 9 -11.13 -7.21 2.78
C ARG A 9 -12.05 -6.39 3.67
N HIS A 10 -12.41 -6.97 4.81
CA HIS A 10 -13.21 -6.29 5.83
C HIS A 10 -12.36 -5.35 6.69
N GLY A 11 -13.01 -4.45 7.45
CA GLY A 11 -12.38 -3.59 8.46
C GLY A 11 -11.93 -2.22 7.97
N GLY A 12 -11.47 -2.10 6.72
CA GLY A 12 -10.97 -0.84 6.15
C GLY A 12 -9.58 -0.42 6.67
N ASP A 13 -8.98 -1.20 7.57
CA ASP A 13 -7.72 -0.98 8.25
C ASP A 13 -6.57 -1.85 7.69
N ASN A 14 -6.71 -2.28 6.42
CA ASN A 14 -5.73 -3.14 5.73
C ASN A 14 -4.47 -2.39 5.25
N VAL A 15 -4.35 -1.10 5.59
CA VAL A 15 -3.20 -0.26 5.29
C VAL A 15 -2.81 0.52 6.54
N ILE A 16 -1.52 0.54 6.86
CA ILE A 16 -0.97 1.24 8.01
C ILE A 16 0.12 2.24 7.59
N ALA A 17 0.30 3.29 8.40
CA ALA A 17 1.43 4.21 8.32
C ALA A 17 2.22 4.15 9.65
N PRO A 18 3.03 3.09 9.85
CA PRO A 18 3.71 2.84 11.12
C PRO A 18 4.89 3.78 11.32
N TRP A 19 5.24 4.02 12.59
CA TRP A 19 6.46 4.72 12.96
C TRP A 19 7.68 3.81 12.77
N GLY A 20 8.67 4.26 12.01
CA GLY A 20 9.97 3.59 11.84
C GLY A 20 10.82 4.26 10.78
N ALA A 21 12.08 3.83 10.64
CA ALA A 21 12.98 4.32 9.61
C ALA A 21 12.50 3.92 8.20
N GLY A 22 12.96 4.61 7.16
CA GLY A 22 12.57 4.36 5.77
C GLY A 22 12.78 2.90 5.37
N CYS A 23 13.94 2.32 5.70
CA CYS A 23 14.24 0.91 5.47
C CYS A 23 13.30 -0.06 6.22
N HIS A 24 12.80 0.33 7.40
CA HIS A 24 11.82 -0.46 8.13
C HIS A 24 10.49 -0.49 7.38
N SER A 25 10.00 0.70 6.98
CA SER A 25 8.72 0.85 6.29
C SER A 25 8.71 0.24 4.88
N ILE A 26 9.87 0.21 4.20
CA ILE A 26 10.01 -0.38 2.86
C ILE A 26 10.10 -1.90 2.91
N GLY A 27 10.86 -2.47 3.85
CA GLY A 27 11.24 -3.89 3.83
C GLY A 27 10.85 -4.67 5.09
N ILE A 28 11.32 -4.25 6.26
CA ILE A 28 11.19 -5.05 7.50
C ILE A 28 9.73 -5.18 7.94
N MET A 29 8.97 -4.09 7.95
CA MET A 29 7.56 -4.10 8.38
C MET A 29 6.68 -4.87 7.40
N PRO A 30 6.74 -4.67 6.07
CA PRO A 30 6.00 -5.51 5.11
C PRO A 30 6.37 -7.00 5.20
N LEU A 31 7.66 -7.31 5.42
CA LEU A 31 8.10 -8.69 5.62
C LEU A 31 7.50 -9.31 6.88
N GLN A 32 7.41 -8.54 7.97
CA GLN A 32 6.76 -8.97 9.21
C GLN A 32 5.24 -9.13 9.03
N GLU A 33 4.57 -8.18 8.38
CA GLU A 33 3.13 -8.26 8.08
C GLU A 33 2.81 -9.50 7.26
N GLY A 34 3.68 -9.87 6.31
CA GLY A 34 3.54 -11.11 5.53
C GLY A 34 3.56 -12.41 6.32
N ARG A 35 3.97 -12.37 7.60
CA ARG A 35 3.91 -13.52 8.53
C ARG A 35 2.66 -13.53 9.40
N SER A 36 1.86 -12.47 9.38
CA SER A 36 0.62 -12.38 10.14
C SER A 36 -0.52 -13.08 9.40
N GLU A 37 -1.54 -13.51 10.15
CA GLU A 37 -2.76 -14.08 9.56
C GLU A 37 -3.55 -13.06 8.71
N LYS A 38 -3.41 -11.77 9.04
CA LYS A 38 -4.09 -10.65 8.37
C LYS A 38 -3.07 -9.57 7.99
N PRO A 39 -2.27 -9.81 6.92
CA PRO A 39 -1.19 -8.91 6.51
C PRO A 39 -1.73 -7.54 6.11
N ARG A 40 -1.08 -6.45 6.49
CA ARG A 40 -1.45 -5.08 6.05
C ARG A 40 -0.39 -4.52 5.12
N ALA A 41 -0.82 -3.64 4.20
CA ALA A 41 0.11 -2.84 3.40
C ALA A 41 0.67 -1.66 4.22
N VAL A 42 1.84 -1.19 3.86
CA VAL A 42 2.58 -0.16 4.60
C VAL A 42 2.81 1.07 3.73
N ILE A 43 2.30 2.21 4.18
CA ILE A 43 2.72 3.53 3.68
C ILE A 43 3.98 3.92 4.45
N GLY A 44 5.07 4.16 3.71
CA GLY A 44 6.40 4.41 4.27
C GLY A 44 7.07 5.65 3.71
N LEU A 45 8.36 5.78 4.00
CA LEU A 45 9.15 6.98 3.70
C LEU A 45 8.58 8.27 4.33
N THR A 46 7.99 8.13 5.52
CA THR A 46 7.45 9.23 6.32
C THR A 46 8.44 9.75 7.36
N ASP A 47 9.53 9.03 7.63
CA ASP A 47 10.52 9.44 8.64
C ASP A 47 11.38 10.62 8.17
N VAL A 48 11.68 11.51 9.11
CA VAL A 48 12.38 12.77 8.86
C VAL A 48 13.77 12.55 8.25
N SER A 49 14.45 11.45 8.58
CA SER A 49 15.74 11.11 7.98
C SER A 49 15.61 10.78 6.49
N ALA A 50 14.65 9.93 6.11
CA ALA A 50 14.43 9.53 4.72
C ALA A 50 13.79 10.63 3.87
N ARG A 51 12.95 11.52 4.44
CA ARG A 51 12.31 12.65 3.71
C ARG A 51 13.31 13.59 3.03
N LYS A 52 14.57 13.61 3.46
CA LYS A 52 15.66 14.39 2.83
C LYS A 52 16.29 13.70 1.62
N GLN A 53 16.04 12.41 1.43
CA GLN A 53 16.72 11.55 0.46
C GLN A 53 15.83 11.16 -0.73
N VAL A 54 14.56 11.55 -0.70
CA VAL A 54 13.56 11.27 -1.74
C VAL A 54 12.78 12.54 -2.06
N ASP A 55 12.21 12.63 -3.26
CA ASP A 55 11.45 13.81 -3.65
C ASP A 55 10.25 14.07 -2.74
N LYS A 56 9.90 15.36 -2.63
CA LYS A 56 8.85 15.85 -1.72
C LYS A 56 7.49 15.17 -1.93
N ASP A 57 7.20 14.71 -3.14
CA ASP A 57 5.92 14.09 -3.53
C ASP A 57 5.99 12.55 -3.60
N ILE A 58 7.13 11.93 -3.25
CA ILE A 58 7.30 10.48 -3.27
C ILE A 58 7.08 9.90 -1.87
N LEU A 59 6.25 8.86 -1.76
CA LEU A 59 6.13 7.97 -0.61
C LEU A 59 6.25 6.52 -1.07
N SER A 60 6.57 5.60 -0.17
CA SER A 60 6.54 4.17 -0.49
C SER A 60 5.18 3.57 -0.14
N PHE A 61 4.74 2.61 -0.95
CA PHE A 61 3.62 1.74 -0.62
C PHE A 61 4.07 0.30 -0.79
N SER A 62 4.39 -0.37 0.31
CA SER A 62 4.90 -1.73 0.32
C SER A 62 3.80 -2.70 0.70
N VAL A 63 3.71 -3.82 -0.04
CA VAL A 63 2.65 -4.83 0.13
C VAL A 63 3.30 -6.19 0.35
N PRO A 64 2.89 -6.96 1.38
CA PRO A 64 3.30 -8.35 1.51
C PRO A 64 2.91 -9.18 0.27
N TYR A 65 3.77 -10.11 -0.15
CA TYR A 65 3.60 -10.80 -1.44
C TYR A 65 2.27 -11.56 -1.57
N SER A 66 1.83 -12.25 -0.51
CA SER A 66 0.53 -12.95 -0.50
C SER A 66 -0.64 -11.98 -0.67
N MET A 67 -0.58 -10.82 -0.03
CA MET A 67 -1.58 -9.75 -0.20
C MET A 67 -1.53 -9.14 -1.60
N PHE A 68 -0.35 -9.01 -2.20
CA PHE A 68 -0.21 -8.53 -3.57
C PHE A 68 -0.92 -9.45 -4.57
N LEU A 69 -0.75 -10.78 -4.45
CA LEU A 69 -1.44 -11.75 -5.30
C LEU A 69 -2.97 -11.67 -5.15
N GLU A 70 -3.45 -11.50 -3.92
CA GLU A 70 -4.87 -11.26 -3.66
C GLU A 70 -5.34 -9.96 -4.34
N MET A 71 -4.60 -8.86 -4.21
CA MET A 71 -4.92 -7.59 -4.87
C MET A 71 -4.95 -7.72 -6.39
N GLU A 72 -4.00 -8.44 -6.98
CA GLU A 72 -3.94 -8.73 -8.42
C GLU A 72 -5.18 -9.50 -8.88
N SER A 73 -5.59 -10.53 -8.14
CA SER A 73 -6.78 -11.33 -8.46
C SER A 73 -8.07 -10.51 -8.50
N HIS A 74 -8.14 -9.42 -7.74
CA HIS A 74 -9.28 -8.51 -7.74
C HIS A 74 -9.26 -7.50 -8.89
N VAL A 75 -8.13 -7.27 -9.58
CA VAL A 75 -7.99 -6.23 -10.60
C VAL A 75 -9.12 -6.25 -11.65
N PRO A 76 -9.48 -7.41 -12.25
CA PRO A 76 -10.51 -7.46 -13.30
C PRO A 76 -11.89 -7.00 -12.84
N GLU A 77 -12.25 -7.25 -11.58
CA GLU A 77 -13.57 -6.94 -11.03
C GLU A 77 -13.60 -5.64 -10.21
N SER A 78 -12.41 -5.10 -9.90
CA SER A 78 -12.25 -3.95 -9.00
C SER A 78 -12.72 -2.62 -9.59
N PHE A 79 -12.64 -1.58 -8.75
CA PHE A 79 -12.86 -0.19 -9.14
C PHE A 79 -11.96 0.29 -10.30
N LEU A 80 -10.87 -0.42 -10.61
CA LEU A 80 -9.94 -0.04 -11.68
C LEU A 80 -10.57 -0.06 -13.08
N ALA A 81 -11.68 -0.80 -13.26
CA ALA A 81 -12.44 -0.83 -14.52
C ALA A 81 -13.65 0.13 -14.51
N ARG A 82 -13.85 0.91 -13.44
CA ARG A 82 -15.04 1.76 -13.24
C ARG A 82 -14.80 3.21 -13.65
N GLU A 83 -15.87 3.91 -14.02
CA GLU A 83 -15.83 5.27 -14.57
C GLU A 83 -15.12 6.25 -13.63
N GLU A 84 -15.35 6.13 -12.33
CA GLU A 84 -14.77 6.99 -11.30
C GLU A 84 -13.25 6.91 -11.28
N TRP A 85 -12.68 5.70 -11.45
CA TRP A 85 -11.24 5.54 -11.53
C TRP A 85 -10.68 6.07 -12.84
N LEU A 86 -11.38 5.89 -13.97
CA LEU A 86 -10.94 6.40 -15.26
C LEU A 86 -10.76 7.93 -15.23
N LYS A 87 -11.69 8.66 -14.60
CA LYS A 87 -11.58 10.11 -14.37
C LYS A 87 -10.40 10.49 -13.46
N VAL A 88 -10.10 9.68 -12.44
CA VAL A 88 -8.93 9.91 -11.58
C VAL A 88 -7.63 9.67 -12.35
N LYS A 89 -7.56 8.61 -13.15
CA LYS A 89 -6.39 8.24 -13.95
C LYS A 89 -5.96 9.36 -14.91
N GLU A 90 -6.89 10.14 -15.47
CA GLU A 90 -6.59 11.29 -16.33
C GLU A 90 -5.85 12.43 -15.62
N ARG A 91 -5.81 12.42 -14.29
CA ARG A 91 -5.19 13.47 -13.46
C ARG A 91 -3.80 13.11 -12.95
N ILE A 92 -3.29 11.92 -13.27
CA ILE A 92 -2.03 11.36 -12.74
C ILE A 92 -1.04 11.17 -13.88
#